data_AF-A0A9D8AX53-F1
#
_entry.id   AF-A0A9D8AX53-F1
#
_cell.length_a   1.000
_cell.length_b   1.000
_cell.length_c   1.000
_cell.angle_alpha   90.00
_cell.angle_beta   90.00
_cell.angle_gamma   90.00
#
_symmetry.space_group_name_H-M   'P 1'
#
loop_
_entity.id
_entity.type
_entity.pdbx_description
1 polymer ?
#
loop_
_entity_poly.entity_id
_entity_poly.type
_entity_poly.pdbx_seq_one_letter_code
_entity_poly.pdbx_strand_id
1 'polypeptide(L)'
;MAIAENHGKLSDTGSEDLLTADVFGAFRYLPAREGIIGFLRSLGGAAQAIPEPDDSAECVIHFWPLGLLCRREPDVLLELQVGGQLYHVAVEAKYYAGPGDREDDEVEYRGEVLRMGNQLGDESHDLSHGRYQVYRGAWRGPELALSSPPQHRLLLYLTAHIFPPEGELGRAVAYDPTLRGRLFWGSWYDVYSYLESVRESLDRFPYNRVLDDVLVLLRKKRFSLFEGITLPAGLAVGEGTGGFWRWFAAPPDLPADRVSGAFWRA
;
A
#
# COMPACT_ATOMS: atom_id res chain seq x y z
N MET A 1 -0.18 14.31 -11.48
CA MET A 1 -1.36 14.13 -12.35
C MET A 1 -2.64 14.25 -11.52
N ALA A 2 -2.55 13.90 -10.24
CA ALA A 2 -3.52 14.13 -9.17
C ALA A 2 -4.30 15.44 -9.27
N ILE A 3 -3.68 16.57 -9.60
CA ILE A 3 -4.39 17.86 -9.78
C ILE A 3 -5.43 17.78 -10.92
N ALA A 4 -5.09 17.19 -12.06
CA ALA A 4 -6.02 17.06 -13.19
C ALA A 4 -7.18 16.10 -12.88
N GLU A 5 -6.91 14.99 -12.19
CA GLU A 5 -7.94 14.05 -11.71
C GLU A 5 -8.80 14.69 -10.61
N ASN A 6 -8.17 15.40 -9.68
CA ASN A 6 -8.87 16.11 -8.60
C ASN A 6 -9.85 17.17 -9.13
N HIS A 7 -9.56 17.75 -10.29
CA HIS A 7 -10.41 18.72 -10.97
C HIS A 7 -11.32 18.11 -12.05
N GLY A 8 -11.46 16.78 -12.12
CA GLY A 8 -12.39 16.11 -13.03
C GLY A 8 -12.06 16.27 -14.52
N LYS A 9 -10.80 16.59 -14.85
CA LYS A 9 -10.34 16.78 -16.23
C LYS A 9 -9.93 15.48 -16.91
N LEU A 10 -9.85 14.39 -16.15
CA LEU A 10 -9.66 13.04 -16.65
C LEU A 10 -10.94 12.25 -16.34
N SER A 11 -11.38 11.42 -17.28
CA SER A 11 -12.39 10.39 -17.00
C SER A 11 -11.91 9.52 -15.84
N ASP A 12 -12.82 8.84 -15.15
CA ASP A 12 -12.59 7.96 -13.97
C ASP A 12 -11.73 6.72 -14.32
N THR A 13 -10.54 6.94 -14.87
CA THR A 13 -9.58 5.90 -15.25
C THR A 13 -8.84 5.51 -13.99
N GLY A 14 -9.44 4.61 -13.23
CA GLY A 14 -8.83 3.92 -12.10
C GLY A 14 -7.71 2.96 -12.52
N SER A 15 -6.72 3.41 -13.30
CA SER A 15 -5.56 2.56 -13.52
C SER A 15 -4.70 2.56 -12.25
N GLU A 16 -4.35 1.35 -11.82
CA GLU A 16 -3.45 1.06 -10.70
C GLU A 16 -2.17 1.89 -10.79
N ASP A 17 -1.55 1.91 -11.97
CA ASP A 17 -0.35 2.68 -12.26
C ASP A 17 -0.49 4.19 -11.98
N LEU A 18 -1.65 4.78 -12.27
CA LEU A 18 -1.87 6.22 -12.05
C LEU A 18 -1.95 6.53 -10.56
N LEU A 19 -2.68 5.70 -9.80
CA LEU A 19 -2.76 5.83 -8.35
C LEU A 19 -1.37 5.69 -7.73
N THR A 20 -0.61 4.67 -8.13
CA THR A 20 0.74 4.44 -7.64
C THR A 20 1.66 5.60 -7.99
N ALA A 21 1.64 6.08 -9.23
CA ALA A 21 2.44 7.22 -9.66
C ALA A 21 2.11 8.51 -8.90
N ASP A 22 0.82 8.80 -8.68
CA ASP A 22 0.41 10.01 -7.97
C ASP A 22 0.75 9.95 -6.48
N VAL A 23 0.52 8.82 -5.80
CA VAL A 23 0.82 8.66 -4.37
C VAL A 23 2.33 8.66 -4.11
N PHE A 24 3.09 7.80 -4.79
CA PHE A 24 4.55 7.76 -4.62
C PHE A 24 5.23 9.01 -5.19
N GLY A 25 4.65 9.63 -6.22
CA GLY A 25 5.10 10.91 -6.74
C GLY A 25 4.95 12.02 -5.71
N ALA A 26 3.86 12.01 -4.93
CA ALA A 26 3.66 12.96 -3.84
C ALA A 26 4.61 12.73 -2.67
N PHE A 27 4.89 11.48 -2.29
CA PHE A 27 5.88 11.15 -1.26
C PHE A 27 7.26 11.76 -1.54
N ARG A 28 7.65 11.92 -2.82
CA ARG A 28 8.90 12.59 -3.22
C ARG A 28 9.00 14.05 -2.73
N TYR A 29 7.87 14.70 -2.49
CA TYR A 29 7.81 16.08 -2.05
C TYR A 29 7.59 16.23 -0.55
N LEU A 30 7.41 15.11 0.18
CA LEU A 30 7.35 15.10 1.64
C LEU A 30 8.75 14.84 2.21
N PRO A 31 9.07 15.33 3.43
CA PRO A 31 10.29 14.92 4.12
C PRO A 31 10.32 13.40 4.26
N ALA A 32 11.48 12.76 4.05
CA ALA A 32 11.53 11.29 4.00
C ALA A 32 11.08 10.64 5.33
N ARG A 33 11.40 11.29 6.46
CA ARG A 33 11.05 10.89 7.83
C ARG A 33 9.54 10.78 8.03
N GLU A 34 8.80 11.86 7.81
CA GLU A 34 7.33 11.92 7.94
C GLU A 34 6.59 11.40 6.68
N GLY A 35 7.32 11.20 5.58
CA GLY A 35 6.80 10.70 4.32
C GLY A 35 7.02 9.20 4.19
N ILE A 36 7.77 8.81 3.17
CA ILE A 36 7.84 7.40 2.74
C ILE A 36 8.49 6.47 3.78
N ILE A 37 9.54 6.91 4.49
CA ILE A 37 10.21 6.04 5.46
C ILE A 37 9.31 5.83 6.67
N GLY A 38 8.70 6.90 7.19
CA GLY A 38 7.76 6.77 8.29
C GLY A 38 6.54 5.93 7.92
N PHE A 39 6.02 6.06 6.69
CA PHE A 39 4.94 5.20 6.19
C PHE A 39 5.37 3.72 6.21
N LEU A 40 6.52 3.39 5.61
CA LEU A 40 7.01 2.01 5.58
C LEU A 40 7.16 1.45 7.00
N ARG A 41 7.71 2.22 7.93
CA ARG A 41 7.86 1.82 9.34
C ARG A 41 6.52 1.61 10.06
N SER A 42 5.45 2.28 9.63
CA SER A 42 4.12 2.08 10.23
C SER A 42 3.51 0.71 9.91
N LEU A 43 4.02 0.03 8.88
CA LEU A 43 3.54 -1.29 8.47
C LEU A 43 4.01 -2.39 9.43
N GLY A 44 3.18 -3.44 9.58
CA GLY A 44 3.47 -4.56 10.47
C GLY A 44 4.80 -5.24 10.13
N GLY A 45 5.71 -5.31 11.11
CA GLY A 45 7.03 -5.95 10.95
C GLY A 45 8.11 -5.09 10.30
N ALA A 46 7.74 -3.99 9.61
CA ALA A 46 8.69 -3.18 8.85
C ALA A 46 9.56 -2.28 9.75
N ALA A 47 9.03 -1.82 10.89
CA ALA A 47 9.79 -1.05 11.87
C ALA A 47 11.00 -1.79 12.46
N GLN A 48 10.98 -3.13 12.44
CA GLN A 48 12.08 -3.99 12.88
C GLN A 48 13.16 -4.16 11.81
N ALA A 49 12.80 -4.02 10.53
CA ALA A 49 13.70 -4.21 9.40
C ALA A 49 14.36 -2.89 8.95
N ILE A 50 13.62 -1.80 8.96
CA ILE A 50 14.10 -0.45 8.64
C ILE A 50 14.42 0.24 9.98
N PRO A 51 15.53 0.97 10.16
CA PRO A 51 15.79 1.72 11.39
C PRO A 51 14.91 2.98 11.50
N GLU A 52 14.90 3.64 12.67
CA GLU A 52 14.29 4.98 12.79
C GLU A 52 15.03 5.98 11.90
N PRO A 53 14.32 6.87 11.18
CA PRO A 53 14.94 7.91 10.39
C PRO A 53 15.62 8.96 11.27
N ASP A 54 16.85 9.28 10.89
CA ASP A 54 17.58 10.45 11.36
C ASP A 54 17.34 11.65 10.41
N ASP A 55 17.91 12.81 10.75
CA ASP A 55 17.72 14.03 9.94
C ASP A 55 18.43 13.96 8.57
N SER A 56 19.26 12.95 8.33
CA SER A 56 19.89 12.67 7.04
C SER A 56 19.13 11.64 6.20
N ALA A 57 17.93 11.25 6.65
CA ALA A 57 17.13 10.27 5.94
C ALA A 57 16.67 10.81 4.58
N GLU A 58 16.93 10.03 3.53
CA GLU A 58 16.61 10.39 2.14
C GLU A 58 15.97 9.21 1.41
N CYS A 59 15.19 9.51 0.37
CA CYS A 59 14.60 8.51 -0.50
C CYS A 59 14.67 8.94 -1.97
N VAL A 60 15.14 8.03 -2.82
CA VAL A 60 15.02 8.12 -4.28
C VAL A 60 13.97 7.11 -4.74
N ILE A 61 13.09 7.56 -5.64
CA ILE A 61 11.96 6.78 -6.15
C ILE A 61 12.17 6.51 -7.64
N HIS A 62 12.16 5.24 -8.02
CA HIS A 62 12.21 4.77 -9.40
C HIS A 62 10.89 4.09 -9.76
N PHE A 63 10.18 4.62 -10.75
CA PHE A 63 8.95 4.00 -11.25
C PHE A 63 9.23 2.99 -12.35
N TRP A 64 8.50 1.88 -12.31
CA TRP A 64 8.54 0.78 -13.27
C TRP A 64 9.96 0.30 -13.63
N PRO A 65 10.83 0.04 -12.63
CA PRO A 65 12.13 -0.55 -12.87
C PRO A 65 11.97 -1.98 -13.41
N LEU A 66 12.80 -2.40 -14.36
CA LEU A 66 12.77 -3.79 -14.87
C LEU A 66 13.94 -4.58 -14.30
N GLY A 67 13.62 -5.59 -13.52
CA GLY A 67 14.58 -6.58 -13.05
C GLY A 67 15.23 -7.32 -14.20
N LEU A 68 16.51 -7.65 -14.08
CA LEU A 68 17.28 -8.25 -15.17
C LEU A 68 17.41 -9.77 -15.10
N LEU A 69 16.97 -10.41 -14.01
CA LEU A 69 16.97 -11.87 -13.86
C LEU A 69 15.65 -12.47 -14.34
N CYS A 70 14.55 -12.12 -13.66
CA CYS A 70 13.21 -12.64 -13.95
C CYS A 70 12.39 -11.69 -14.83
N ARG A 71 12.94 -10.53 -15.21
CA ARG A 71 12.26 -9.56 -16.09
C ARG A 71 10.92 -9.10 -15.53
N ARG A 72 10.79 -9.07 -14.20
CA ARG A 72 9.63 -8.48 -13.52
C ARG A 72 9.81 -6.98 -13.38
N GLU A 73 8.68 -6.30 -13.34
CA GLU A 73 8.59 -4.85 -13.29
C GLU A 73 7.72 -4.47 -12.10
N PRO A 74 8.27 -4.35 -10.89
CA PRO A 74 7.51 -3.81 -9.78
C PRO A 74 7.11 -2.37 -10.11
N ASP A 75 6.02 -1.88 -9.53
CA ASP A 75 5.56 -0.51 -9.79
C ASP A 75 6.57 0.55 -9.34
N VAL A 76 7.24 0.30 -8.21
CA VAL A 76 8.21 1.22 -7.63
C VAL A 76 9.42 0.48 -7.05
N LEU A 77 10.61 1.04 -7.22
CA LEU A 77 11.79 0.72 -6.42
C LEU A 77 12.23 1.96 -5.66
N LEU A 78 12.30 1.83 -4.34
CA LEU A 78 12.77 2.85 -3.42
C LEU A 78 14.22 2.58 -3.05
N GLU A 79 15.07 3.60 -3.11
CA GLU A 79 16.40 3.62 -2.51
C GLU A 79 16.33 4.51 -1.26
N LEU A 80 16.54 3.93 -0.08
CA LEU A 80 16.39 4.61 1.21
C LEU A 80 17.75 4.73 1.90
N GLN A 81 18.18 5.96 2.16
CA GLN A 81 19.32 6.22 3.05
C GLN A 81 18.75 6.52 4.44
N VAL A 82 19.01 5.65 5.41
CA VAL A 82 18.40 5.75 6.75
C VAL A 82 19.27 5.07 7.81
N GLY A 83 19.52 5.75 8.93
CA GLY A 83 20.34 5.19 10.02
C GLY A 83 21.78 4.87 9.59
N GLY A 84 22.34 5.67 8.68
CA GLY A 84 23.66 5.44 8.08
C GLY A 84 23.75 4.21 7.15
N GLN A 85 22.61 3.60 6.79
CA GLN A 85 22.53 2.40 5.96
C GLN A 85 21.67 2.64 4.73
N LEU A 86 21.97 1.89 3.67
CA LEU A 86 21.20 1.89 2.44
C LEU A 86 20.25 0.69 2.41
N TYR A 87 19.00 0.94 2.04
CA TYR A 87 17.97 -0.06 1.81
C TYR A 87 17.41 0.09 0.41
N HIS A 88 16.97 -1.04 -0.16
CA HIS A 88 16.18 -1.04 -1.39
C HIS A 88 14.84 -1.71 -1.10
N VAL A 89 13.75 -1.05 -1.48
CA VAL A 89 12.40 -1.61 -1.31
C VAL A 89 11.71 -1.64 -2.65
N ALA A 90 11.50 -2.85 -3.19
CA ALA A 90 10.60 -3.03 -4.32
C ALA A 90 9.16 -2.95 -3.79
N VAL A 91 8.29 -2.24 -4.49
CA VAL A 91 6.87 -2.11 -4.16
C VAL A 91 6.07 -2.61 -5.35
N GLU A 92 5.24 -3.61 -5.08
CA GLU A 92 4.23 -4.10 -5.99
C GLU A 92 2.87 -3.65 -5.47
N ALA A 93 2.19 -2.80 -6.22
CA ALA A 93 0.94 -2.19 -5.84
C ALA A 93 -0.22 -2.81 -6.62
N LYS A 94 -1.34 -3.04 -5.93
CA LYS A 94 -2.54 -3.64 -6.51
C LYS A 94 -3.79 -2.88 -6.09
N TYR A 95 -4.65 -2.57 -7.06
CA TYR A 95 -5.93 -1.92 -6.82
C TYR A 95 -7.11 -2.87 -7.05
N TYR A 96 -7.19 -3.51 -8.22
CA TYR A 96 -8.35 -4.33 -8.60
C TYR A 96 -8.03 -5.81 -8.80
N ALA A 97 -6.79 -6.15 -9.11
CA ALA A 97 -6.35 -7.51 -9.38
C ALA A 97 -5.40 -8.01 -8.29
N GLY A 98 -5.34 -9.33 -8.10
CA GLY A 98 -4.26 -9.96 -7.34
C GLY A 98 -2.95 -10.01 -8.15
N PRO A 99 -1.91 -10.69 -7.65
CA PRO A 99 -0.63 -10.84 -8.36
C PRO A 99 -0.83 -11.51 -9.73
N GLY A 100 -0.09 -11.01 -10.73
CA GLY A 100 -0.04 -11.52 -12.09
C GLY A 100 0.79 -12.80 -12.21
N ASP A 101 0.34 -13.84 -11.52
CA ASP A 101 0.92 -15.19 -11.60
C ASP A 101 0.70 -15.76 -13.02
N ARG A 102 1.68 -16.52 -13.53
CA ARG A 102 1.68 -17.14 -14.85
C ARG A 102 1.96 -18.63 -14.73
N GLU A 103 1.78 -19.36 -15.83
CA GLU A 103 2.24 -20.76 -15.92
C GLU A 103 3.75 -20.83 -15.68
N ASP A 104 4.20 -21.93 -15.06
CA ASP A 104 5.59 -22.11 -14.65
C ASP A 104 6.51 -22.08 -15.88
N ASP A 105 7.34 -21.04 -15.98
CA ASP A 105 8.44 -20.92 -16.94
C ASP A 105 9.77 -21.26 -16.25
N GLU A 106 10.79 -21.62 -17.03
CA GLU A 106 12.13 -21.94 -16.52
C GLU A 106 13.19 -21.04 -17.16
N VAL A 107 14.05 -20.43 -16.34
CA VAL A 107 15.19 -19.64 -16.78
C VAL A 107 16.47 -20.20 -16.19
N GLU A 108 17.47 -20.48 -17.04
CA GLU A 108 18.79 -20.88 -16.58
C GLU A 108 19.62 -19.65 -16.19
N TYR A 109 20.04 -19.58 -14.93
CA TYR A 109 20.90 -18.54 -14.41
C TYR A 109 22.08 -19.14 -13.65
N ARG A 110 23.30 -18.84 -14.10
CA ARG A 110 24.55 -19.37 -13.51
C ARG A 110 24.58 -20.91 -13.39
N GLY A 111 23.90 -21.62 -14.28
CA GLY A 111 23.82 -23.09 -14.27
C GLY A 111 22.75 -23.65 -13.33
N GLU A 112 21.95 -22.80 -12.68
CA GLU A 112 20.77 -23.19 -11.91
C GLU A 112 19.50 -22.87 -12.72
N VAL A 113 18.56 -23.81 -12.74
CA VAL A 113 17.24 -23.58 -13.34
C VAL A 113 16.35 -22.91 -12.29
N LEU A 114 16.00 -21.65 -12.54
CA LEU A 114 15.05 -20.90 -11.75
C LEU A 114 13.66 -21.11 -12.35
N ARG A 115 12.73 -21.56 -11.50
CA ARG A 115 11.31 -21.51 -11.83
C ARG A 115 10.83 -20.07 -11.75
N MET A 116 10.00 -19.69 -12.71
CA MET A 116 9.31 -18.43 -12.84
C MET A 116 7.81 -18.68 -12.91
N GLY A 117 6.99 -17.77 -12.41
CA GLY A 117 5.53 -17.93 -12.47
C GLY A 117 4.80 -17.23 -11.34
N ASN A 118 5.40 -17.14 -10.15
CA ASN A 118 4.84 -16.36 -9.06
C ASN A 118 5.41 -14.93 -9.06
N GLN A 119 4.55 -13.92 -9.21
CA GLN A 119 5.03 -12.55 -9.40
C GLN A 119 5.92 -12.06 -8.25
N LEU A 120 5.45 -12.16 -7.00
CA LEU A 120 6.18 -11.66 -5.83
C LEU A 120 7.48 -12.45 -5.59
N GLY A 121 7.47 -13.76 -5.84
CA GLY A 121 8.67 -14.59 -5.79
C GLY A 121 9.70 -14.22 -6.85
N ASP A 122 9.26 -14.00 -8.09
CA ASP A 122 10.13 -13.59 -9.19
C ASP A 122 10.74 -12.19 -8.93
N GLU A 123 9.96 -11.26 -8.37
CA GLU A 123 10.45 -9.95 -7.95
C GLU A 123 11.47 -10.05 -6.81
N SER A 124 11.27 -10.97 -5.86
CA SER A 124 12.26 -11.27 -4.82
C SER A 124 13.58 -11.76 -5.40
N HIS A 125 13.53 -12.61 -6.43
CA HIS A 125 14.72 -13.06 -7.16
C HIS A 125 15.42 -11.90 -7.86
N ASP A 126 14.68 -11.04 -8.57
CA ASP A 126 15.22 -9.84 -9.23
C ASP A 126 15.85 -8.87 -8.20
N LEU A 127 15.21 -8.69 -7.04
CA LEU A 127 15.70 -7.85 -5.95
C LEU A 127 16.98 -8.44 -5.31
N SER A 128 17.02 -9.75 -5.12
CA SER A 128 18.20 -10.46 -4.62
C SER A 128 19.34 -10.45 -5.65
N HIS A 129 19.03 -10.50 -6.94
CA HIS A 129 19.99 -10.32 -8.03
C HIS A 129 20.58 -8.90 -8.03
N GLY A 130 19.75 -7.89 -7.76
CA GLY A 130 20.18 -6.52 -7.53
C GLY A 130 20.62 -5.77 -8.78
N ARG A 131 20.08 -6.12 -9.95
CA ARG A 131 20.33 -5.41 -11.21
C ARG A 131 19.01 -5.07 -11.88
N TYR A 132 18.81 -3.80 -12.16
CA TYR A 132 17.58 -3.24 -12.73
C TYR A 132 17.87 -2.31 -13.90
N GLN A 133 16.91 -2.10 -14.77
CA GLN A 133 16.87 -0.96 -15.70
C GLN A 133 15.81 0.02 -15.23
N VAL A 134 16.19 1.27 -15.00
CA VAL A 134 15.28 2.34 -14.54
C VAL A 134 15.07 3.40 -15.61
N TYR A 135 13.91 4.03 -15.63
CA TYR A 135 13.64 5.14 -16.55
C TYR A 135 14.48 6.38 -16.19
N ARG A 136 15.05 7.02 -17.21
CA ARG A 136 15.69 8.34 -17.15
C ARG A 136 15.09 9.21 -18.25
N GLY A 137 14.09 10.01 -17.89
CA GLY A 137 13.25 10.70 -18.87
C GLY A 137 12.37 9.71 -19.64
N ALA A 138 12.37 9.79 -20.97
CA ALA A 138 11.52 8.96 -21.84
C ALA A 138 12.11 7.56 -22.16
N TRP A 139 13.29 7.23 -21.66
CA TRP A 139 14.02 6.02 -22.05
C TRP A 139 14.43 5.20 -20.83
N ARG A 140 14.46 3.87 -20.95
CA ARG A 140 15.13 3.02 -19.97
C ARG A 140 16.62 3.28 -20.06
N GLY A 141 17.18 3.75 -18.95
CA GLY A 141 18.57 4.14 -18.84
C GLY A 141 19.52 2.95 -18.74
N PRO A 142 20.80 3.21 -18.43
CA PRO A 142 21.74 2.16 -18.11
C PRO A 142 21.27 1.39 -16.88
N GLU A 143 21.83 0.20 -16.71
CA GLU A 143 21.58 -0.63 -15.56
C GLU A 143 21.89 0.11 -14.23
N LEU A 144 20.97 -0.04 -13.28
CA LEU A 144 21.12 0.29 -11.87
C LEU A 144 21.50 -0.99 -11.11
N ALA A 145 22.70 -1.00 -10.53
CA ALA A 145 23.13 -2.03 -9.60
C ALA A 145 22.81 -1.60 -8.16
N LEU A 146 22.06 -2.43 -7.43
CA LEU A 146 21.67 -2.13 -6.06
C LEU A 146 22.88 -2.25 -5.13
N SER A 147 23.25 -1.15 -4.49
CA SER A 147 24.41 -1.05 -3.59
C SER A 147 24.11 -1.48 -2.15
N SER A 148 22.84 -1.68 -1.78
CA SER A 148 22.50 -2.21 -0.45
C SER A 148 22.85 -3.70 -0.32
N PRO A 149 23.19 -4.18 0.88
CA PRO A 149 23.41 -5.59 1.12
C PRO A 149 22.08 -6.37 0.96
N PRO A 150 22.10 -7.67 0.58
CA PRO A 150 20.89 -8.44 0.29
C PRO A 150 19.84 -8.47 1.41
N GLN A 151 20.25 -8.43 2.68
CA GLN A 151 19.34 -8.39 3.82
C GLN A 151 18.58 -7.05 3.97
N HIS A 152 19.06 -5.97 3.34
CA HIS A 152 18.40 -4.66 3.30
C HIS A 152 17.59 -4.47 2.02
N ARG A 153 17.24 -5.57 1.36
CA ARG A 153 16.40 -5.56 0.16
C ARG A 153 15.07 -6.19 0.49
N LEU A 154 14.04 -5.35 0.51
CA LEU A 154 12.71 -5.68 1.02
C LEU A 154 11.69 -5.61 -0.12
N LEU A 155 10.62 -6.37 0.01
CA LEU A 155 9.48 -6.34 -0.91
C LEU A 155 8.25 -5.85 -0.13
N LEU A 156 7.58 -4.83 -0.63
CA LEU A 156 6.29 -4.36 -0.13
C LEU A 156 5.20 -4.76 -1.13
N TYR A 157 4.22 -5.50 -0.66
CA TYR A 157 2.99 -5.77 -1.38
C TYR A 157 1.88 -4.85 -0.88
N LEU A 158 1.52 -3.84 -1.68
CA LEU A 158 0.56 -2.80 -1.32
C LEU A 158 -0.78 -3.07 -2.02
N THR A 159 -1.87 -3.34 -1.28
CA THR A 159 -3.13 -3.74 -1.92
C THR A 159 -4.35 -2.94 -1.47
N ALA A 160 -5.49 -3.12 -2.14
CA ALA A 160 -6.77 -2.54 -1.72
C ALA A 160 -7.51 -3.37 -0.66
N HIS A 161 -6.92 -4.46 -0.16
CA HIS A 161 -7.54 -5.29 0.86
C HIS A 161 -7.55 -4.56 2.22
N ILE A 162 -8.61 -4.75 3.00
CA ILE A 162 -8.69 -4.26 4.38
C ILE A 162 -7.83 -5.12 5.32
N PHE A 163 -7.71 -6.41 5.00
CA PHE A 163 -6.93 -7.38 5.76
C PHE A 163 -5.85 -8.00 4.87
N PRO A 164 -4.74 -8.51 5.44
CA PRO A 164 -3.70 -9.17 4.66
C PRO A 164 -4.28 -10.27 3.76
N PRO A 165 -3.96 -10.31 2.45
CA PRO A 165 -4.36 -11.40 1.58
C PRO A 165 -3.47 -12.63 1.84
N GLU A 166 -3.71 -13.32 2.97
CA GLU A 166 -2.86 -14.42 3.47
C GLU A 166 -2.58 -15.50 2.44
N GLY A 167 -3.57 -15.82 1.58
CA GLY A 167 -3.40 -16.80 0.52
C GLY A 167 -2.36 -16.39 -0.53
N GLU A 168 -2.28 -15.11 -0.88
CA GLU A 168 -1.33 -14.58 -1.87
C GLU A 168 0.07 -14.47 -1.25
N LEU A 169 0.16 -13.90 -0.05
CA LEU A 169 1.40 -13.80 0.72
C LEU A 169 1.99 -15.19 1.02
N GLY A 170 1.13 -16.14 1.40
CA GLY A 170 1.50 -17.52 1.70
C GLY A 170 2.03 -18.25 0.47
N ARG A 171 1.41 -18.06 -0.71
CA ARG A 171 1.92 -18.62 -1.98
C ARG A 171 3.29 -18.04 -2.35
N ALA A 172 3.47 -16.73 -2.22
CA ALA A 172 4.75 -16.09 -2.48
C ALA A 172 5.87 -16.63 -1.57
N VAL A 173 5.61 -16.76 -0.26
CA VAL A 173 6.58 -17.32 0.70
C VAL A 173 6.82 -18.81 0.49
N ALA A 174 5.82 -19.57 0.05
CA ALA A 174 5.99 -20.98 -0.29
C ALA A 174 6.85 -21.15 -1.55
N TYR A 175 6.69 -20.25 -2.51
CA TYR A 175 7.46 -20.21 -3.75
C TYR A 175 8.90 -19.77 -3.53
N ASP A 176 9.11 -18.67 -2.80
CA ASP A 176 10.43 -18.20 -2.37
C ASP A 176 10.47 -18.06 -0.83
N PRO A 177 10.98 -19.09 -0.12
CA PRO A 177 11.14 -19.06 1.34
C PRO A 177 12.02 -17.93 1.86
N THR A 178 12.86 -17.34 1.00
CA THR A 178 13.74 -16.24 1.39
C THR A 178 12.97 -14.93 1.58
N LEU A 179 11.71 -14.85 1.14
CA LEU A 179 10.82 -13.72 1.43
C LEU A 179 10.42 -13.62 2.91
N ARG A 180 10.61 -14.68 3.72
CA ARG A 180 10.30 -14.63 5.16
C ARG A 180 11.13 -13.55 5.85
N GLY A 181 10.44 -12.59 6.47
CA GLY A 181 11.07 -11.43 7.12
C GLY A 181 11.54 -10.33 6.16
N ARG A 182 11.28 -10.47 4.85
CA ARG A 182 11.60 -9.46 3.82
C ARG A 182 10.40 -9.03 2.98
N LEU A 183 9.32 -9.80 2.99
CA LEU A 183 8.01 -9.44 2.44
C LEU A 183 7.17 -8.75 3.51
N PHE A 184 6.77 -7.51 3.23
CA PHE A 184 5.80 -6.76 4.01
C PHE A 184 4.53 -6.57 3.21
N TRP A 185 3.42 -6.39 3.92
CA TRP A 185 2.15 -6.05 3.34
C TRP A 185 1.65 -4.73 3.93
N GLY A 186 1.03 -3.92 3.08
CA GLY A 186 0.26 -2.77 3.48
C GLY A 186 -0.97 -2.63 2.60
N SER A 187 -1.90 -1.79 3.04
CA SER A 187 -3.08 -1.41 2.27
C SER A 187 -3.05 0.06 1.88
N TRP A 188 -3.78 0.42 0.82
CA TRP A 188 -4.03 1.83 0.50
C TRP A 188 -4.74 2.59 1.64
N TYR A 189 -5.48 1.88 2.50
CA TYR A 189 -6.06 2.45 3.72
C TYR A 189 -4.98 2.81 4.75
N ASP A 190 -3.90 2.02 4.84
CA ASP A 190 -2.76 2.33 5.70
C ASP A 190 -2.03 3.57 5.21
N VAL A 191 -1.93 3.78 3.89
CA VAL A 191 -1.37 5.02 3.32
C VAL A 191 -2.20 6.23 3.76
N TYR A 192 -3.54 6.18 3.59
CA TYR A 192 -4.42 7.26 4.02
C TYR A 192 -4.30 7.52 5.53
N SER A 193 -4.40 6.46 6.34
CA SER A 193 -4.38 6.55 7.79
C SER A 193 -3.05 7.08 8.32
N TYR A 194 -1.93 6.63 7.74
CA TYR A 194 -0.61 7.13 8.08
C TYR A 194 -0.47 8.61 7.76
N LEU A 195 -0.79 9.01 6.53
CA LEU A 195 -0.68 10.41 6.08
C LEU A 195 -1.56 11.35 6.91
N GLU A 196 -2.78 10.93 7.26
CA GLU A 196 -3.67 11.70 8.14
C GLU A 196 -3.06 11.83 9.55
N SER A 197 -2.43 10.77 10.07
CA SER A 197 -1.80 10.78 11.41
C SER A 197 -0.60 11.73 11.53
N VAL A 198 0.11 11.97 10.43
CA VAL A 198 1.27 12.89 10.37
C VAL A 198 0.90 14.30 9.90
N ARG A 199 -0.40 14.60 9.75
CA ARG A 199 -0.88 15.89 9.23
C ARG A 199 -0.34 17.08 10.01
N GLU A 200 -0.32 17.01 11.34
CA GLU A 200 0.19 18.09 12.18
C GLU A 200 1.69 18.33 11.99
N SER A 201 2.48 17.26 11.80
CA SER A 201 3.92 17.39 11.52
C SER A 201 4.24 17.96 10.13
N LEU A 202 3.26 17.90 9.22
CA LEU A 202 3.37 18.37 7.84
C LEU A 202 2.54 19.65 7.59
N ASP A 203 2.28 20.46 8.63
CA ASP A 203 1.44 21.66 8.54
C ASP A 203 2.06 22.81 7.71
N ARG A 204 3.37 22.76 7.47
CA ARG A 204 4.12 23.79 6.75
C ARG A 204 3.99 23.68 5.23
N PHE A 205 4.01 24.82 4.56
CA PHE A 205 4.13 24.88 3.11
C PHE A 205 5.54 24.44 2.65
N PRO A 206 5.68 23.64 1.56
CA PRO A 206 4.62 23.16 0.67
C PRO A 206 3.96 21.82 1.08
N TYR A 207 4.44 21.19 2.15
CA TYR A 207 4.07 19.82 2.54
C TYR A 207 2.57 19.66 2.79
N ASN A 208 1.95 20.63 3.47
CA ASN A 208 0.51 20.60 3.74
C ASN A 208 -0.35 20.51 2.47
N ARG A 209 0.05 21.19 1.38
CA ARG A 209 -0.67 21.15 0.10
C ARG A 209 -0.54 19.81 -0.60
N VAL A 210 0.67 19.25 -0.61
CA VAL A 210 0.93 17.92 -1.18
C VAL A 210 0.12 16.87 -0.41
N LEU A 211 0.16 16.95 0.92
CA LEU A 211 -0.58 16.06 1.80
C LEU A 211 -2.09 16.14 1.56
N ASP A 212 -2.66 17.35 1.54
CA ASP A 212 -4.09 17.56 1.28
C ASP A 212 -4.53 16.98 -0.06
N ASP A 213 -3.74 17.20 -1.12
CA ASP A 213 -4.05 16.70 -2.46
C ASP A 213 -4.09 15.16 -2.52
N VAL A 214 -3.14 14.49 -1.85
CA VAL A 214 -3.09 13.03 -1.76
C VAL A 214 -4.23 12.47 -0.94
N LEU A 215 -4.55 13.08 0.19
CA LEU A 215 -5.65 12.62 1.05
C LEU A 215 -7.01 12.79 0.35
N VAL A 216 -7.20 13.88 -0.40
CA VAL A 216 -8.38 14.06 -1.26
C VAL A 216 -8.45 12.98 -2.34
N LEU A 217 -7.33 12.67 -3.00
CA LEU A 217 -7.26 11.60 -4.01
C LEU A 217 -7.64 10.24 -3.40
N LEU A 218 -6.99 9.83 -2.31
CA LEU A 218 -7.25 8.55 -1.63
C LEU A 218 -8.70 8.45 -1.14
N ARG A 219 -9.26 9.53 -0.60
CA ARG A 219 -10.68 9.58 -0.19
C ARG A 219 -11.63 9.40 -1.37
N LYS A 220 -11.35 10.04 -2.51
CA LYS A 220 -12.13 9.86 -3.75
C LYS A 220 -12.07 8.42 -4.26
N LYS A 221 -10.91 7.76 -4.11
CA LYS A 221 -10.71 6.33 -4.40
C LYS A 221 -11.26 5.39 -3.33
N ARG A 222 -11.90 5.93 -2.29
CA ARG A 222 -12.53 5.21 -1.17
C ARG A 222 -11.56 4.46 -0.26
N PHE A 223 -10.32 4.94 -0.13
CA PHE A 223 -9.33 4.41 0.81
C PHE A 223 -9.34 5.09 2.18
N SER A 224 -10.40 5.85 2.48
CA SER A 224 -10.67 6.34 3.82
C SER A 224 -11.64 5.39 4.52
N LEU A 225 -11.33 4.99 5.77
CA LEU A 225 -12.30 4.28 6.60
C LEU A 225 -13.44 5.20 7.02
N PHE A 226 -14.56 4.62 7.43
CA PHE A 226 -15.68 5.39 7.96
C PHE A 226 -15.28 6.09 9.27
N GLU A 227 -15.21 7.41 9.24
CA GLU A 227 -14.81 8.25 10.39
C GLU A 227 -15.96 8.49 11.40
N GLY A 228 -17.08 7.77 11.27
CA GLY A 228 -18.26 7.96 12.10
C GLY A 228 -19.24 8.99 11.54
N ILE A 229 -20.28 9.26 12.32
CA ILE A 229 -21.24 10.34 12.04
C ILE A 229 -20.85 11.53 12.92
N THR A 230 -20.37 12.60 12.31
CA THR A 230 -20.18 13.87 13.04
C THR A 230 -21.55 14.45 13.32
N LEU A 231 -21.97 14.40 14.59
CA LEU A 231 -23.22 15.04 15.00
C LEU A 231 -23.05 16.57 14.93
N PRO A 232 -24.03 17.30 14.38
CA PRO A 232 -23.99 18.76 14.39
C PRO A 232 -23.82 19.29 15.82
N ALA A 233 -23.04 20.36 15.98
CA ALA A 233 -22.91 21.04 17.26
C ALA A 233 -24.30 21.43 17.80
N GLY A 234 -24.66 20.91 18.98
CA GLY A 234 -25.97 21.11 19.61
C GLY A 234 -26.94 19.93 19.50
N LEU A 235 -26.63 18.89 18.72
CA LEU A 235 -27.36 17.63 18.77
C LEU A 235 -26.85 16.80 19.96
N ALA A 236 -27.43 17.03 21.14
CA ALA A 236 -27.20 16.15 22.28
C ALA A 236 -27.81 14.77 21.96
N VAL A 237 -26.97 13.74 21.91
CA VAL A 237 -27.47 12.36 21.99
C VAL A 237 -28.05 12.25 23.39
N GLY A 238 -29.38 12.23 23.50
CA GLY A 238 -30.03 12.03 24.78
C GLY A 238 -29.47 10.76 25.40
N GLU A 239 -29.13 10.79 26.69
CA GLU A 239 -28.57 9.65 27.45
C GLU A 239 -29.51 8.42 27.52
N GLY A 240 -30.65 8.46 26.83
CA GLY A 240 -31.63 7.42 26.73
C GLY A 240 -31.49 6.55 25.48
N THR A 241 -30.96 5.35 25.70
CA THR A 241 -31.11 4.13 24.89
C THR A 241 -30.24 4.00 23.63
N GLY A 242 -29.28 3.07 23.69
CA GLY A 242 -28.61 2.45 22.55
C GLY A 242 -29.56 1.58 21.70
N GLY A 243 -30.63 2.20 21.20
CA GLY A 243 -31.69 1.57 20.41
C GLY A 243 -31.52 1.69 18.91
N PHE A 244 -30.36 2.16 18.40
CA PHE A 244 -30.16 2.37 16.96
C PHE A 244 -30.39 1.09 16.13
N TRP A 245 -30.13 -0.10 16.70
CA TRP A 245 -30.38 -1.39 16.05
C TRP A 245 -31.81 -1.96 16.21
N ARG A 246 -32.77 -1.23 16.80
CA ARG A 246 -34.15 -1.71 17.00
C ARG A 246 -35.16 -1.23 15.94
N TRP A 247 -34.72 -0.99 14.70
CA TRP A 247 -35.62 -0.60 13.60
C TRP A 247 -36.35 -1.76 12.89
N PHE A 248 -36.31 -2.98 13.45
CA PHE A 248 -37.28 -4.04 13.14
C PHE A 248 -38.21 -4.25 14.34
N ALA A 249 -38.92 -3.21 14.75
CA ALA A 249 -40.08 -3.35 15.63
C ALA A 249 -41.35 -3.10 14.79
N ALA A 250 -42.28 -4.05 14.90
CA ALA A 250 -43.50 -4.19 14.11
C ALA A 250 -44.33 -2.89 13.96
N PRO A 251 -45.12 -2.76 12.87
CA PRO A 251 -46.03 -1.62 12.71
C PRO A 251 -47.01 -1.49 13.89
N PRO A 252 -47.43 -0.27 14.27
CA PRO A 252 -48.05 0.00 15.57
C PRO A 252 -49.48 -0.52 15.80
N ASP A 253 -50.06 -1.33 14.91
CA ASP A 253 -51.49 -1.69 14.98
C ASP A 253 -51.75 -3.21 15.01
N LEU A 254 -51.06 -3.96 15.88
CA LEU A 254 -51.47 -5.33 16.19
C LEU A 254 -51.88 -5.44 17.68
N PRO A 255 -53.14 -5.81 17.98
CA PRO A 255 -53.61 -5.99 19.34
C PRO A 255 -52.84 -7.11 20.06
N ALA A 256 -52.65 -6.93 21.36
CA ALA A 256 -51.74 -7.69 22.22
C ALA A 256 -52.19 -9.14 22.54
N ASP A 257 -53.17 -9.70 21.83
CA ASP A 257 -53.78 -11.00 22.13
C ASP A 257 -53.30 -12.16 21.25
N ARG A 258 -52.31 -11.95 20.37
CA ARG A 258 -51.72 -13.02 19.56
C ARG A 258 -50.19 -12.96 19.45
N VAL A 259 -49.51 -13.34 20.52
CA VAL A 259 -48.15 -13.88 20.43
C VAL A 259 -48.07 -15.17 21.24
N SER A 260 -48.69 -16.23 20.73
CA SER A 260 -48.38 -17.61 21.14
C SER A 260 -47.10 -18.04 20.45
N GLY A 261 -46.11 -18.42 21.24
CA GLY A 261 -44.76 -18.76 20.78
C GLY A 261 -44.68 -19.90 19.79
N ALA A 262 -43.71 -19.76 18.88
CA ALA A 262 -42.90 -20.78 18.23
C ALA A 262 -41.87 -20.05 17.37
N PHE A 263 -40.80 -20.73 16.95
CA PHE A 263 -39.64 -20.23 16.18
C PHE A 263 -38.58 -19.57 17.09
N TRP A 264 -37.50 -20.27 17.46
CA TRP A 264 -36.55 -20.88 16.54
C TRP A 264 -36.12 -22.30 16.92
N ARG A 265 -36.21 -23.21 15.94
CA ARG A 265 -35.30 -24.34 15.72
C ARG A 265 -34.95 -24.33 14.23
N ALA A 266 -33.72 -23.92 13.91
CA ALA A 266 -32.87 -24.39 12.82
C ALA A 266 -31.54 -23.63 12.95
#